data_AF-A0A524DLD4-F1
#
_entry.id   AF-A0A524DLD4-F1
#
_cell.length_a   1.000
_cell.length_b   1.000
_cell.length_c   1.000
_cell.angle_alpha   90.00
_cell.angle_beta   90.00
_cell.angle_gamma   90.00
#
_symmetry.space_group_name_H-M   'P 1'
#
loop_
_entity.id
_entity.type
_entity.pdbx_description
1 polymer ?
#
loop_
_entity_poly.entity_id
_entity_poly.type
_entity_poly.pdbx_seq_one_letter_code
_entity_poly.pdbx_strand_id
1 'polypeptide(L)'
;MEEKNNKKENDEGPDLTKDAFFSDMEDMEEEIASEAYSIVEHALSLIESGYFDDSIEVLRQAIGLYEQINREAEINSLKAKIADVYILKEQAFRKKEGKEIAGPAEQSLDASQSEDSREQYEKMANLLENAIQLISSDQFDQALDKYDEAMLISQKLDDEVKIGEINKLIEECYNKKAEFLREKRKQEEAKAESKLSTEELKMEKLKAFEEAKQREENLSNEAFEIIGKASDLANIHQYDKAIKLYLEGASLFDQIGWKNESKKIHETISYMEKEKAKHLQEIERIRAQEKKILEQQKKPKLVENAVVQEGEINQAQAEKMAQLNAKKQEDEQFRKQISEMANTAEKLAREYDINMKKVIKKGKLIEECIYPRVIQIYEDIRKKVEERGWMDQAAIYSTHIKKYRDLLEKDNRIRQIEKEKARKQKEYEELQRVKKPEILNDSRIEYVHKEEERNEEIKDQIEFMANKAEQMARDYESQFKKAIKQGDLTLESKYPNVINIYSRIIAMAKEKGLSEEAVIYSTQVNKYRQLLEKENNLREIERQKLEEKKIFEESLKLSPEKSFDPTKVKELEKRQMKELSDQAFQEEITTL
;
A
#
# COMPACT_ATOMS: atom_id res chain seq x y z
N MET A 1 -45.81 49.16 -8.27
CA MET A 1 -44.79 48.64 -9.22
C MET A 1 -43.64 48.15 -8.35
N GLU A 2 -43.26 46.88 -8.26
CA GLU A 2 -43.43 45.72 -9.13
C GLU A 2 -43.62 44.46 -8.28
N GLU A 3 -44.57 43.62 -8.67
CA GLU A 3 -44.65 42.20 -8.29
C GLU A 3 -43.63 41.39 -9.12
N LYS A 4 -42.77 40.63 -8.45
CA LYS A 4 -42.02 39.49 -9.03
C LYS A 4 -41.99 38.39 -7.96
N ASN A 5 -42.95 37.47 -7.95
CA ASN A 5 -42.97 36.21 -8.70
C ASN A 5 -41.67 35.40 -8.57
N ASN A 6 -41.64 34.44 -7.63
CA ASN A 6 -40.63 33.38 -7.59
C ASN A 6 -41.32 32.06 -7.20
N LYS A 7 -42.05 31.51 -8.17
CA LYS A 7 -42.65 30.17 -8.13
C LYS A 7 -41.57 29.21 -8.63
N LYS A 8 -40.90 28.50 -7.72
CA LYS A 8 -40.01 27.39 -8.10
C LYS A 8 -40.89 26.17 -8.41
N GLU A 9 -40.92 25.82 -9.68
CA GLU A 9 -41.43 24.55 -10.21
C GLU A 9 -40.57 23.40 -9.67
N ASN A 10 -41.16 22.53 -8.85
CA ASN A 10 -40.69 21.16 -8.67
C ASN A 10 -41.38 20.33 -9.75
N ASP A 11 -40.74 20.24 -10.92
CA ASP A 11 -41.09 19.30 -11.97
C ASP A 11 -40.37 17.98 -11.67
N GLU A 12 -40.89 17.24 -10.69
CA GLU A 12 -40.53 15.84 -10.49
C GLU A 12 -41.35 15.03 -11.51
N GLY A 13 -40.70 14.64 -12.61
CA GLY A 13 -41.28 13.73 -13.60
C GLY A 13 -41.77 12.44 -12.94
N PRO A 14 -42.79 11.77 -13.53
CA PRO A 14 -43.42 10.59 -12.94
C PRO A 14 -42.38 9.53 -12.61
N ASP A 15 -42.31 9.20 -11.33
CA ASP A 15 -41.45 8.16 -10.79
C ASP A 15 -42.03 6.81 -11.23
N LEU A 16 -41.55 6.29 -12.37
CA LEU A 16 -42.00 5.02 -12.97
C LEU A 16 -41.95 3.84 -11.98
N THR A 17 -41.12 3.93 -10.94
CA THR A 17 -41.04 2.94 -9.85
C THR A 17 -42.20 3.03 -8.86
N LYS A 18 -42.78 4.22 -8.65
CA LYS A 18 -44.01 4.36 -7.86
C LYS A 18 -45.22 3.82 -8.62
N ASP A 19 -45.33 4.11 -9.91
CA ASP A 19 -46.45 3.62 -10.72
C ASP A 19 -46.47 2.08 -10.81
N ALA A 20 -45.31 1.44 -10.93
CA ALA A 20 -45.21 -0.02 -10.88
C ALA A 20 -45.61 -0.60 -9.50
N PHE A 21 -45.20 0.06 -8.41
CA PHE A 21 -45.55 -0.38 -7.06
C PHE A 21 -47.05 -0.26 -6.75
N PHE A 22 -47.70 0.80 -7.23
CA PHE A 22 -49.15 0.95 -7.08
C PHE A 22 -49.94 -0.04 -7.94
N SER A 23 -49.44 -0.40 -9.13
CA SER A 23 -50.03 -1.48 -9.95
C SER A 23 -49.98 -2.83 -9.25
N ASP A 24 -48.84 -3.21 -8.68
CA ASP A 24 -48.70 -4.48 -7.95
C ASP A 24 -49.58 -4.53 -6.68
N MET A 25 -49.81 -3.37 -6.05
CA MET A 25 -50.68 -3.26 -4.88
C MET A 25 -52.16 -3.38 -5.26
N GLU A 26 -52.57 -2.80 -6.38
CA GLU A 26 -53.94 -2.92 -6.90
C GLU A 26 -54.27 -4.37 -7.30
N ASP A 27 -53.33 -5.08 -7.93
CA ASP A 27 -53.47 -6.50 -8.28
C ASP A 27 -53.63 -7.38 -7.02
N MET A 28 -52.89 -7.09 -5.95
CA MET A 28 -53.00 -7.80 -4.67
C MET A 28 -54.35 -7.51 -3.98
N GLU A 29 -54.84 -6.28 -4.03
CA GLU A 29 -56.15 -5.92 -3.49
C GLU A 29 -57.28 -6.65 -4.23
N GLU A 30 -57.16 -6.81 -5.55
CA GLU A 30 -58.13 -7.55 -6.37
C GLU A 30 -58.12 -9.07 -6.09
N GLU A 31 -56.95 -9.65 -5.83
CA GLU A 31 -56.81 -11.06 -5.44
C GLU A 31 -57.48 -11.34 -4.08
N ILE A 32 -57.19 -10.51 -3.07
CA ILE A 32 -57.79 -10.65 -1.72
C ILE A 32 -59.31 -10.44 -1.79
N ALA A 33 -59.79 -9.48 -2.58
CA ALA A 33 -61.22 -9.26 -2.78
C ALA A 33 -61.90 -10.47 -3.44
N SER A 34 -61.25 -11.09 -4.43
CA SER A 34 -61.75 -12.27 -5.13
C SER A 34 -61.86 -13.50 -4.21
N GLU A 35 -60.86 -13.70 -3.34
CA GLU A 35 -60.90 -14.75 -2.33
C GLU A 35 -62.04 -14.52 -1.32
N ALA A 36 -62.16 -13.30 -0.80
CA ALA A 36 -63.23 -12.93 0.13
C ALA A 36 -64.62 -13.16 -0.49
N TYR A 37 -64.79 -12.84 -1.78
CA TYR A 37 -66.03 -13.09 -2.52
C TYR A 37 -66.38 -14.59 -2.59
N SER A 38 -65.41 -15.46 -2.91
CA SER A 38 -65.60 -16.91 -2.93
C SER A 38 -66.04 -17.48 -1.57
N ILE A 39 -65.45 -16.97 -0.48
CA ILE A 39 -65.83 -17.35 0.89
C ILE A 39 -67.28 -16.94 1.21
N VAL A 40 -67.71 -15.75 0.75
CA VAL A 40 -69.10 -15.29 0.92
C VAL A 40 -70.07 -16.19 0.16
N GLU A 41 -69.78 -16.58 -1.08
CA GLU A 41 -70.61 -17.51 -1.84
C GLU A 41 -70.75 -18.86 -1.11
N HIS A 42 -69.65 -19.39 -0.56
CA HIS A 42 -69.69 -20.60 0.24
C HIS A 42 -70.60 -20.45 1.48
N ALA A 43 -70.49 -19.34 2.20
CA ALA A 43 -71.36 -19.08 3.36
C ALA A 43 -72.84 -19.00 2.98
N LEU A 44 -73.18 -18.41 1.84
CA LEU A 44 -74.56 -18.35 1.35
C LEU A 44 -75.11 -19.75 1.07
N SER A 45 -74.31 -20.66 0.50
CA SER A 45 -74.71 -22.06 0.29
C SER A 45 -74.98 -22.82 1.59
N LEU A 46 -74.24 -22.51 2.66
CA LEU A 46 -74.45 -23.08 4.00
C LEU A 46 -75.76 -22.60 4.64
N ILE A 47 -76.12 -21.33 4.43
CA ILE A 47 -77.40 -20.76 4.89
C ILE A 47 -78.57 -21.48 4.21
N GLU A 48 -78.50 -21.68 2.90
CA GLU A 48 -79.53 -22.41 2.15
C GLU A 48 -79.69 -23.86 2.63
N SER A 49 -78.59 -24.46 3.08
CA SER A 49 -78.55 -25.82 3.62
C SER A 49 -78.98 -25.91 5.10
N GLY A 50 -79.21 -24.78 5.76
CA GLY A 50 -79.63 -24.70 7.17
C GLY A 50 -78.49 -24.83 8.19
N TYR A 51 -77.23 -24.77 7.76
CA TYR A 51 -76.04 -24.76 8.63
C TYR A 51 -75.71 -23.34 9.07
N PHE A 52 -76.60 -22.75 9.87
CA PHE A 52 -76.52 -21.34 10.23
C PHE A 52 -75.25 -20.97 11.01
N ASP A 53 -74.81 -21.81 11.96
CA ASP A 53 -73.62 -21.52 12.77
C ASP A 53 -72.34 -21.54 11.93
N ASP A 54 -72.18 -22.55 11.08
CA ASP A 54 -71.03 -22.66 10.17
C ASP A 54 -71.01 -21.48 9.19
N SER A 55 -72.16 -21.10 8.65
CA SER A 55 -72.25 -19.95 7.74
C SER A 55 -71.84 -18.61 8.38
N ILE A 56 -72.13 -18.42 9.68
CA ILE A 56 -71.74 -17.19 10.40
C ILE A 56 -70.23 -17.14 10.58
N GLU A 57 -69.58 -18.27 10.88
CA GLU A 57 -68.12 -18.33 10.99
C GLU A 57 -67.44 -18.08 9.64
N VAL A 58 -67.96 -18.66 8.54
CA VAL A 58 -67.43 -18.39 7.19
C VAL A 58 -67.60 -16.91 6.80
N LEU A 59 -68.72 -16.27 7.14
CA LEU A 59 -68.90 -14.83 6.90
C LEU A 59 -67.92 -13.96 7.71
N ARG A 60 -67.54 -14.37 8.92
CA ARG A 60 -66.53 -13.66 9.74
C ARG A 60 -65.13 -13.75 9.13
N GLN A 61 -64.79 -14.86 8.50
CA GLN A 61 -63.52 -15.01 7.77
C GLN A 61 -63.45 -14.04 6.58
N ALA A 62 -64.53 -13.93 5.80
CA ALA A 62 -64.61 -12.97 4.70
C ALA A 62 -64.48 -11.51 5.17
N ILE A 63 -65.06 -11.16 6.35
CA ILE A 63 -64.87 -9.84 6.96
C ILE A 63 -63.37 -9.57 7.23
N GLY A 64 -62.64 -10.56 7.76
CA GLY A 64 -61.20 -10.41 8.01
C GLY A 64 -60.39 -10.13 6.76
N LEU A 65 -60.74 -10.72 5.62
CA LEU A 65 -60.09 -10.43 4.33
C LEU A 65 -60.45 -9.03 3.81
N TYR A 66 -61.71 -8.61 3.88
CA TYR A 66 -62.10 -7.25 3.48
C TYR A 66 -61.51 -6.16 4.40
N GLU A 67 -61.23 -6.47 5.67
CA GLU A 67 -60.51 -5.56 6.59
C GLU A 67 -59.06 -5.33 6.15
N GLN A 68 -58.38 -6.32 5.57
CA GLN A 68 -56.99 -6.17 5.08
C GLN A 68 -56.87 -5.18 3.93
N ILE A 69 -57.90 -5.09 3.08
CA ILE A 69 -57.97 -4.18 1.93
C ILE A 69 -58.87 -2.96 2.19
N ASN A 70 -59.23 -2.72 3.46
CA ASN A 70 -59.97 -1.56 3.94
C ASN A 70 -61.32 -1.29 3.22
N ARG A 71 -62.04 -2.35 2.84
CA ARG A 71 -63.34 -2.28 2.15
C ARG A 71 -64.52 -2.25 3.13
N GLU A 72 -64.72 -1.08 3.74
CA GLU A 72 -65.72 -0.88 4.81
C GLU A 72 -67.17 -1.15 4.37
N ALA A 73 -67.52 -0.90 3.12
CA ALA A 73 -68.89 -1.10 2.62
C ALA A 73 -69.28 -2.59 2.63
N GLU A 74 -68.38 -3.45 2.15
CA GLU A 74 -68.51 -4.90 2.14
C GLU A 74 -68.55 -5.46 3.56
N ILE A 75 -67.68 -4.99 4.46
CA ILE A 75 -67.67 -5.38 5.87
C ILE A 75 -69.04 -5.09 6.53
N ASN A 76 -69.58 -3.90 6.30
CA ASN A 76 -70.88 -3.51 6.87
C ASN A 76 -72.04 -4.35 6.29
N SER A 77 -71.99 -4.67 4.99
CA SER A 77 -72.94 -5.56 4.34
C SER A 77 -72.92 -6.97 4.94
N LEU A 78 -71.72 -7.54 5.17
CA LEU A 78 -71.57 -8.87 5.78
C LEU A 78 -72.04 -8.90 7.25
N LYS A 79 -71.77 -7.84 8.02
CA LYS A 79 -72.29 -7.71 9.40
C LYS A 79 -73.82 -7.68 9.45
N ALA A 80 -74.45 -6.95 8.52
CA ALA A 80 -75.91 -6.96 8.39
C ALA A 80 -76.43 -8.35 8.01
N LYS A 81 -75.74 -9.04 7.09
CA LYS A 81 -76.12 -10.40 6.67
C LYS A 81 -76.04 -11.40 7.82
N ILE A 82 -75.02 -11.33 8.67
CA ILE A 82 -74.91 -12.19 9.87
C ILE A 82 -76.12 -11.98 10.81
N ALA A 83 -76.58 -10.74 10.99
CA ALA A 83 -77.77 -10.46 11.79
C ALA A 83 -79.04 -11.11 11.20
N ASP A 84 -79.21 -11.06 9.88
CA ASP A 84 -80.30 -11.75 9.19
C ASP A 84 -80.24 -13.28 9.40
N VAL A 85 -79.04 -13.87 9.36
CA VAL A 85 -78.84 -15.30 9.58
C VAL A 85 -79.25 -15.73 10.99
N TYR A 86 -78.97 -14.91 12.02
CA TYR A 86 -79.44 -15.18 13.38
C TYR A 86 -80.98 -15.18 13.47
N ILE A 87 -81.66 -14.27 12.77
CA ILE A 87 -83.13 -14.24 12.72
C ILE A 87 -83.66 -15.49 12.02
N LEU A 88 -83.06 -15.89 10.89
CA LEU A 88 -83.43 -17.11 10.16
C LEU A 88 -83.25 -18.37 11.02
N LYS A 89 -82.15 -18.45 11.77
CA LYS A 89 -81.87 -19.54 12.71
C LYS A 89 -82.97 -19.65 13.77
N GLU A 90 -83.36 -18.54 14.39
CA GLU A 90 -84.42 -18.50 15.41
C GLU A 90 -85.79 -18.89 14.82
N GLN A 91 -86.13 -18.40 13.64
CA GLN A 91 -87.38 -18.79 12.96
C GLN A 91 -87.41 -20.28 12.60
N ALA A 92 -86.28 -20.84 12.14
CA ALA A 92 -86.14 -22.26 11.85
C ALA A 92 -86.28 -23.11 13.13
N PHE A 93 -85.75 -22.63 14.25
CA PHE A 93 -85.86 -23.29 15.56
C PHE A 93 -87.33 -23.31 16.05
N ARG A 94 -88.03 -22.16 15.99
CA ARG A 94 -89.46 -22.07 16.34
C ARG A 94 -90.35 -22.96 15.48
N LYS A 95 -90.04 -23.11 14.19
CA LYS A 95 -90.74 -24.04 13.29
C LYS A 95 -90.49 -25.50 13.65
N LYS A 96 -89.30 -25.86 14.15
CA LYS A 96 -88.97 -27.22 14.60
C LYS A 96 -89.62 -27.58 15.94
N GLU A 97 -89.89 -26.61 16.81
CA GLU A 97 -90.47 -26.86 18.15
C GLU A 97 -92.01 -26.92 18.20
N GLY A 98 -92.72 -26.71 17.09
CA GLY A 98 -94.14 -27.12 16.95
C GLY A 98 -95.13 -26.53 17.97
N LYS A 99 -94.87 -25.36 18.58
CA LYS A 99 -95.84 -24.70 19.48
C LYS A 99 -96.73 -23.71 18.73
N GLU A 100 -97.83 -24.21 18.17
CA GLU A 100 -99.06 -23.43 18.00
C GLU A 100 -99.72 -23.24 19.38
N ILE A 101 -99.95 -22.00 19.79
CA ILE A 101 -100.65 -21.66 21.05
C ILE A 101 -102.16 -21.59 20.75
N ALA A 102 -102.94 -22.53 21.28
CA ALA A 102 -104.40 -22.45 21.37
C ALA A 102 -104.82 -22.24 22.84
N GLY A 103 -105.73 -21.29 23.08
CA GLY A 103 -106.04 -20.71 24.40
C GLY A 103 -106.86 -21.58 25.38
N PRO A 104 -107.06 -21.11 26.63
CA PRO A 104 -107.71 -21.90 27.67
C PRO A 104 -109.22 -21.67 27.72
N ALA A 105 -109.96 -22.77 27.94
CA ALA A 105 -111.39 -22.81 28.19
C ALA A 105 -111.67 -22.82 29.71
N GLU A 106 -112.57 -21.93 30.13
CA GLU A 106 -113.18 -21.84 31.45
C GLU A 106 -114.03 -23.09 31.77
N GLN A 107 -114.02 -23.54 33.03
CA GLN A 107 -115.16 -24.25 33.63
C GLN A 107 -115.25 -24.02 35.15
N SER A 108 -116.48 -23.70 35.55
CA SER A 108 -116.97 -23.17 36.82
C SER A 108 -117.18 -24.20 37.93
N LEU A 109 -117.01 -23.72 39.16
CA LEU A 109 -117.35 -24.34 40.46
C LEU A 109 -118.82 -24.08 40.86
N ASP A 110 -119.36 -24.95 41.73
CA ASP A 110 -120.50 -24.70 42.62
C ASP A 110 -120.48 -25.79 43.73
N ALA A 111 -120.92 -25.66 44.98
CA ALA A 111 -120.80 -24.66 46.04
C ALA A 111 -121.29 -25.37 47.32
N SER A 112 -120.62 -25.21 48.47
CA SER A 112 -121.26 -25.27 49.81
C SER A 112 -120.24 -24.89 50.88
N GLN A 113 -120.27 -23.60 51.26
CA GLN A 113 -119.57 -23.02 52.39
C GLN A 113 -120.24 -23.42 53.71
N SER A 114 -119.45 -23.52 54.79
CA SER A 114 -119.58 -22.59 55.94
C SER A 114 -118.95 -23.11 57.25
N GLU A 115 -118.40 -24.33 57.29
CA GLU A 115 -117.48 -24.76 58.37
C GLU A 115 -116.03 -24.95 57.91
N ASP A 116 -115.79 -24.97 56.59
CA ASP A 116 -114.50 -25.24 55.95
C ASP A 116 -113.51 -24.05 56.00
N SER A 117 -113.99 -22.80 56.09
CA SER A 117 -113.12 -21.63 55.94
C SER A 117 -111.98 -21.55 56.97
N ARG A 118 -112.21 -22.01 58.20
CA ARG A 118 -111.17 -22.01 59.25
C ARG A 118 -110.09 -23.06 58.98
N GLU A 119 -110.48 -24.24 58.52
CA GLU A 119 -109.54 -25.30 58.13
C GLU A 119 -108.75 -24.90 56.89
N GLN A 120 -109.38 -24.21 55.93
CA GLN A 120 -108.71 -23.65 54.76
C GLN A 120 -107.66 -22.60 55.15
N TYR A 121 -107.94 -21.70 56.09
CA TYR A 121 -106.96 -20.73 56.60
C TYR A 121 -105.77 -21.41 57.30
N GLU A 122 -106.02 -22.46 58.10
CA GLU A 122 -104.95 -23.21 58.78
C GLU A 122 -104.10 -23.99 57.77
N LYS A 123 -104.73 -24.62 56.78
CA LYS A 123 -104.05 -25.30 55.68
C LYS A 123 -103.20 -24.33 54.87
N MET A 124 -103.71 -23.15 54.55
CA MET A 124 -102.99 -22.10 53.86
C MET A 124 -101.77 -21.63 54.69
N ALA A 125 -101.93 -21.40 55.99
CA ALA A 125 -100.82 -21.01 56.87
C ALA A 125 -99.70 -22.06 56.88
N ASN A 126 -100.05 -23.35 56.98
CA ASN A 126 -99.11 -24.46 56.91
C ASN A 126 -98.38 -24.52 55.54
N LEU A 127 -99.09 -24.25 54.44
CA LEU A 127 -98.48 -24.19 53.11
C LEU A 127 -97.46 -23.05 52.99
N LEU A 128 -97.77 -21.87 53.55
CA LEU A 128 -96.86 -20.72 53.56
C LEU A 128 -95.61 -20.98 54.41
N GLU A 129 -95.77 -21.60 55.58
CA GLU A 129 -94.64 -21.98 56.45
C GLU A 129 -93.73 -23.01 55.76
N ASN A 130 -94.32 -24.02 55.11
CA ASN A 130 -93.58 -25.00 54.32
C ASN A 130 -92.84 -24.36 53.14
N ALA A 131 -93.46 -23.42 52.42
CA ALA A 131 -92.81 -22.71 51.32
C ALA A 131 -91.58 -21.92 51.80
N ILE A 132 -91.67 -21.24 52.94
CA ILE A 132 -90.53 -20.51 53.54
C ILE A 132 -89.39 -21.47 53.92
N GLN A 133 -89.71 -22.65 54.45
CA GLN A 133 -88.72 -23.68 54.78
C GLN A 133 -88.02 -24.23 53.53
N LEU A 134 -88.76 -24.43 52.43
CA LEU A 134 -88.24 -24.88 51.14
C LEU A 134 -87.30 -23.85 50.51
N ILE A 135 -87.63 -22.55 50.58
CA ILE A 135 -86.73 -21.46 50.16
C ILE A 135 -85.43 -21.49 50.95
N SER A 136 -85.50 -21.72 52.26
CA SER A 136 -84.30 -21.82 53.12
C SER A 136 -83.44 -23.05 52.81
N SER A 137 -83.99 -24.02 52.08
CA SER A 137 -83.31 -25.24 51.63
C SER A 137 -82.93 -25.19 50.13
N ASP A 138 -82.99 -24.01 49.50
CA ASP A 138 -82.77 -23.77 48.07
C ASP A 138 -83.69 -24.57 47.12
N GLN A 139 -84.83 -25.07 47.61
CA GLN A 139 -85.83 -25.81 46.82
C GLN A 139 -86.91 -24.87 46.26
N PHE A 140 -86.47 -23.87 45.47
CA PHE A 140 -87.32 -22.77 45.02
C PHE A 140 -88.55 -23.21 44.21
N ASP A 141 -88.42 -24.24 43.37
CA ASP A 141 -89.55 -24.73 42.55
C ASP A 141 -90.65 -25.32 43.42
N GLN A 142 -90.28 -26.13 44.41
CA GLN A 142 -91.25 -26.72 45.35
C GLN A 142 -91.88 -25.65 46.26
N ALA A 143 -91.13 -24.59 46.60
CA ALA A 143 -91.67 -23.46 47.34
C ALA A 143 -92.73 -22.69 46.53
N LEU A 144 -92.49 -22.48 45.24
CA LEU A 144 -93.45 -21.84 44.32
C LEU A 144 -94.73 -22.66 44.20
N ASP A 145 -94.63 -23.98 44.03
CA ASP A 145 -95.79 -24.88 43.99
C ASP A 145 -96.65 -24.74 45.27
N LYS A 146 -96.01 -24.58 46.44
CA LYS A 146 -96.70 -24.38 47.72
C LYS A 146 -97.36 -23.01 47.85
N TYR A 147 -96.77 -21.96 47.28
CA TYR A 147 -97.42 -20.66 47.20
C TYR A 147 -98.62 -20.66 46.24
N ASP A 148 -98.53 -21.37 45.12
CA ASP A 148 -99.66 -21.52 44.19
C ASP A 148 -100.82 -22.28 44.85
N GLU A 149 -100.54 -23.35 45.60
CA GLU A 149 -101.55 -24.06 46.41
C GLU A 149 -102.20 -23.12 47.44
N ALA A 150 -101.41 -22.30 48.15
CA ALA A 150 -101.92 -21.34 49.14
C ALA A 150 -102.74 -20.20 48.49
N MET A 151 -102.34 -19.76 47.29
CA MET A 151 -103.05 -18.76 46.50
C MET A 151 -104.42 -19.27 46.04
N LEU A 152 -104.51 -20.52 45.59
CA LEU A 152 -105.78 -21.16 45.22
C LEU A 152 -106.74 -21.23 46.41
N ILE A 153 -106.23 -21.46 47.63
CA ILE A 153 -107.05 -21.43 48.85
C ILE A 153 -107.51 -20.00 49.15
N SER A 154 -106.63 -19.00 49.04
CA SER A 154 -106.97 -17.58 49.26
C SER A 154 -108.04 -17.08 48.30
N GLN A 155 -107.97 -17.50 47.02
CA GLN A 155 -108.98 -17.18 45.99
C GLN A 155 -110.34 -17.81 46.32
N LYS A 156 -110.37 -19.04 46.84
CA LYS A 156 -111.62 -19.70 47.26
C LYS A 156 -112.27 -19.01 48.46
N LEU A 157 -111.48 -18.37 49.31
CA LEU A 157 -111.94 -17.61 50.48
C LEU A 157 -112.26 -16.15 50.16
N ASP A 158 -111.96 -15.69 48.93
CA ASP A 158 -112.13 -14.32 48.47
C ASP A 158 -111.34 -13.29 49.33
N ASP A 159 -110.18 -13.70 49.85
CA ASP A 159 -109.31 -12.89 50.71
C ASP A 159 -108.23 -12.18 49.88
N GLU A 160 -108.59 -11.05 49.28
CA GLU A 160 -107.70 -10.24 48.44
C GLU A 160 -106.41 -9.80 49.15
N VAL A 161 -106.49 -9.55 50.47
CA VAL A 161 -105.34 -9.12 51.27
C VAL A 161 -104.31 -10.24 51.32
N LYS A 162 -104.74 -11.48 51.56
CA LYS A 162 -103.85 -12.65 51.57
C LYS A 162 -103.30 -12.98 50.19
N ILE A 163 -104.08 -12.82 49.12
CA ILE A 163 -103.58 -12.95 47.75
C ILE A 163 -102.43 -11.97 47.51
N GLY A 164 -102.56 -10.71 47.95
CA GLY A 164 -101.50 -9.71 47.87
C GLY A 164 -100.25 -10.07 48.66
N GLU A 165 -100.39 -10.65 49.85
CA GLU A 165 -99.26 -11.13 50.66
C GLU A 165 -98.54 -12.32 50.00
N ILE A 166 -99.30 -13.29 49.46
CA ILE A 166 -98.73 -14.47 48.80
C ILE A 166 -97.98 -14.08 47.53
N ASN A 167 -98.52 -13.16 46.72
CA ASN A 167 -97.82 -12.67 45.53
C ASN A 167 -96.48 -12.00 45.85
N LYS A 168 -96.40 -11.23 46.95
CA LYS A 168 -95.11 -10.68 47.41
C LYS A 168 -94.12 -11.78 47.78
N LEU A 169 -94.58 -12.84 48.44
CA LEU A 169 -93.73 -13.99 48.80
C LEU A 169 -93.27 -14.77 47.56
N ILE A 170 -94.12 -14.89 46.53
CA ILE A 170 -93.75 -15.47 45.23
C ILE A 170 -92.65 -14.63 44.56
N GLU A 171 -92.81 -13.30 44.53
CA GLU A 171 -91.82 -12.39 43.96
C GLU A 171 -90.48 -12.48 44.71
N GLU A 172 -90.51 -12.50 46.05
CA GLU A 172 -89.33 -12.74 46.89
C GLU A 172 -88.67 -14.09 46.60
N CYS A 173 -89.45 -15.15 46.35
CA CYS A 173 -88.95 -16.47 45.99
C CYS A 173 -88.23 -16.46 44.63
N TYR A 174 -88.79 -15.79 43.61
CA TYR A 174 -88.13 -15.63 42.31
C TYR A 174 -86.83 -14.82 42.42
N ASN A 175 -86.83 -13.75 43.22
CA ASN A 175 -85.63 -12.96 43.46
C ASN A 175 -84.52 -13.79 44.14
N LYS A 176 -84.85 -14.55 45.19
CA LYS A 176 -83.90 -15.46 45.85
C LYS A 176 -83.39 -16.57 44.92
N LYS A 177 -84.26 -17.15 44.08
CA LYS A 177 -83.87 -18.12 43.06
C LYS A 177 -82.89 -17.51 42.05
N ALA A 178 -83.14 -16.28 41.61
CA ALA A 178 -82.26 -15.58 40.69
C ALA A 178 -80.89 -15.24 41.31
N GLU A 179 -80.86 -14.83 42.58
CA GLU A 179 -79.63 -14.61 43.33
C GLU A 179 -78.82 -15.90 43.49
N PHE A 180 -79.46 -17.01 43.89
CA PHE A 180 -78.83 -18.32 44.00
C PHE A 180 -78.19 -18.77 42.67
N LEU A 181 -78.90 -18.58 41.55
CA LEU A 181 -78.38 -18.91 40.22
C LEU A 181 -77.20 -18.01 39.80
N ARG A 182 -77.21 -16.72 40.17
CA ARG A 182 -76.08 -15.81 39.94
C ARG A 182 -74.85 -16.19 40.77
N GLU A 183 -75.06 -16.57 42.02
CA GLU A 183 -73.98 -17.01 42.92
C GLU A 183 -73.34 -18.31 42.43
N LYS A 184 -74.17 -19.29 42.02
CA LYS A 184 -73.71 -20.54 41.42
C LYS A 184 -72.94 -20.31 40.12
N ARG A 185 -73.43 -19.39 39.27
CA ARG A 185 -72.74 -19.00 38.03
C ARG A 185 -71.40 -18.32 38.31
N LYS A 186 -71.30 -17.41 39.28
CA LYS A 186 -70.01 -16.82 39.70
C LYS A 186 -69.02 -17.87 40.23
N GLN A 187 -69.48 -18.86 40.98
CA GLN A 187 -68.64 -19.95 41.47
C GLN A 187 -68.19 -20.91 40.35
N GLU A 188 -69.04 -21.11 39.33
CA GLU A 188 -68.69 -21.88 38.13
C GLU A 188 -67.75 -21.09 37.21
N GLU A 189 -67.92 -19.78 37.07
CA GLU A 189 -67.03 -18.87 36.34
C GLU A 189 -65.65 -18.77 37.02
N ALA A 190 -65.58 -18.67 38.35
CA ALA A 190 -64.31 -18.71 39.10
C ALA A 190 -63.59 -20.07 39.01
N LYS A 191 -64.33 -21.18 38.88
CA LYS A 191 -63.76 -22.52 38.59
C LYS A 191 -63.39 -22.70 37.12
N ALA A 192 -64.01 -21.97 36.19
CA ALA A 192 -63.68 -21.96 34.77
C ALA A 192 -62.43 -21.12 34.51
N GLU A 193 -62.27 -19.93 35.11
CA GLU A 193 -61.07 -19.09 35.00
C GLU A 193 -59.82 -19.77 35.58
N SER A 194 -59.98 -20.54 36.68
CA SER A 194 -58.91 -21.38 37.24
C SER A 194 -58.50 -22.54 36.31
N LYS A 195 -59.39 -23.02 35.44
CA LYS A 195 -59.08 -24.08 34.46
C LYS A 195 -58.55 -23.50 33.15
N LEU A 196 -59.09 -22.37 32.69
CA LEU A 196 -58.62 -21.63 31.52
C LEU A 196 -57.16 -21.19 31.69
N SER A 197 -56.78 -20.65 32.87
CA SER A 197 -55.39 -20.29 33.16
C SER A 197 -54.43 -21.49 33.11
N THR A 198 -54.87 -22.69 33.52
CA THR A 198 -54.04 -23.91 33.38
C THR A 198 -54.02 -24.50 31.98
N GLU A 199 -55.04 -24.25 31.15
CA GLU A 199 -55.10 -24.70 29.76
C GLU A 199 -54.35 -23.76 28.83
N GLU A 200 -54.41 -22.45 29.06
CA GLU A 200 -53.59 -21.43 28.39
C GLU A 200 -52.10 -21.63 28.70
N LEU A 201 -51.73 -21.88 29.96
CA LEU A 201 -50.35 -22.24 30.33
C LEU A 201 -49.90 -23.58 29.71
N LYS A 202 -50.82 -24.50 29.44
CA LYS A 202 -50.49 -25.76 28.73
C LYS A 202 -50.36 -25.52 27.23
N MET A 203 -51.23 -24.72 26.62
CA MET A 203 -51.13 -24.35 25.21
C MET A 203 -49.88 -23.52 24.93
N GLU A 204 -49.53 -22.57 25.80
CA GLU A 204 -48.32 -21.76 25.66
C GLU A 204 -47.07 -22.61 25.84
N LYS A 205 -47.06 -23.57 26.78
CA LYS A 205 -45.98 -24.55 26.89
C LYS A 205 -45.92 -25.50 25.70
N LEU A 206 -47.06 -25.90 25.14
CA LEU A 206 -47.12 -26.77 23.96
C LEU A 206 -46.58 -26.02 22.74
N LYS A 207 -46.99 -24.77 22.54
CA LYS A 207 -46.52 -23.90 21.46
C LYS A 207 -45.04 -23.61 21.60
N ALA A 208 -44.56 -23.26 22.80
CA ALA A 208 -43.13 -23.06 23.05
C ALA A 208 -42.33 -24.35 22.84
N PHE A 209 -42.90 -25.51 23.15
CA PHE A 209 -42.29 -26.81 22.88
C PHE A 209 -42.26 -27.13 21.38
N GLU A 210 -43.32 -26.86 20.64
CA GLU A 210 -43.37 -27.01 19.18
C GLU A 210 -42.38 -26.07 18.49
N GLU A 211 -42.32 -24.81 18.90
CA GLU A 211 -41.35 -23.83 18.39
C GLU A 211 -39.91 -24.22 18.74
N ALA A 212 -39.65 -24.73 19.95
CA ALA A 212 -38.34 -25.25 20.33
C ALA A 212 -37.95 -26.46 19.49
N LYS A 213 -38.90 -27.37 19.23
CA LYS A 213 -38.70 -28.56 18.40
C LYS A 213 -38.46 -28.18 16.92
N GLN A 214 -39.21 -27.23 16.37
CA GLN A 214 -38.99 -26.72 15.02
C GLN A 214 -37.63 -26.02 14.91
N ARG A 215 -37.23 -25.24 15.93
CA ARG A 215 -35.91 -24.62 15.97
C ARG A 215 -34.81 -25.67 16.05
N GLU A 216 -34.98 -26.71 16.86
CA GLU A 216 -34.05 -27.84 16.96
C GLU A 216 -33.93 -28.57 15.60
N GLU A 217 -35.05 -28.82 14.92
CA GLU A 217 -35.08 -29.46 13.61
C GLU A 217 -34.39 -28.61 12.54
N ASN A 218 -34.67 -27.31 12.48
CA ASN A 218 -34.05 -26.38 11.54
C ASN A 218 -32.53 -26.28 11.75
N LEU A 219 -32.08 -26.10 13.00
CA LEU A 219 -30.65 -26.02 13.33
C LEU A 219 -29.94 -27.37 13.07
N SER A 220 -30.61 -28.49 13.33
CA SER A 220 -30.08 -29.82 13.06
C SER A 220 -29.91 -30.04 11.55
N ASN A 221 -30.92 -29.69 10.74
CA ASN A 221 -30.85 -29.78 9.28
C ASN A 221 -29.71 -28.90 8.72
N GLU A 222 -29.60 -27.66 9.19
CA GLU A 222 -28.52 -26.75 8.81
C GLU A 222 -27.14 -27.33 9.19
N ALA A 223 -27.00 -27.87 10.40
CA ALA A 223 -25.76 -28.51 10.85
C ALA A 223 -25.38 -29.70 9.96
N PHE A 224 -26.34 -30.54 9.58
CA PHE A 224 -26.11 -31.67 8.67
C PHE A 224 -25.71 -31.22 7.26
N GLU A 225 -26.34 -30.17 6.72
CA GLU A 225 -25.94 -29.62 5.41
C GLU A 225 -24.51 -29.08 5.42
N ILE A 226 -24.15 -28.33 6.47
CA ILE A 226 -22.79 -27.77 6.64
C ILE A 226 -21.76 -28.91 6.73
N ILE A 227 -22.08 -29.97 7.46
CA ILE A 227 -21.23 -31.16 7.59
C ILE A 227 -21.10 -31.92 6.27
N GLY A 228 -22.18 -32.01 5.49
CA GLY A 228 -22.14 -32.57 4.13
C GLY A 228 -21.14 -31.82 3.25
N LYS A 229 -21.25 -30.48 3.21
CA LYS A 229 -20.32 -29.60 2.49
C LYS A 229 -18.87 -29.73 3.00
N ALA A 230 -18.69 -29.86 4.32
CA ALA A 230 -17.38 -30.08 4.93
C ALA A 230 -16.75 -31.41 4.46
N SER A 231 -17.56 -32.47 4.37
CA SER A 231 -17.11 -33.78 3.89
C SER A 231 -16.69 -33.73 2.42
N ASP A 232 -17.43 -33.03 1.57
CA ASP A 232 -17.07 -32.86 0.16
C ASP A 232 -15.76 -32.09 -0.01
N LEU A 233 -15.54 -31.04 0.79
CA LEU A 233 -14.29 -30.28 0.80
C LEU A 233 -13.10 -31.10 1.30
N ALA A 234 -13.32 -31.99 2.26
CA ALA A 234 -12.28 -32.91 2.74
C ALA A 234 -11.86 -33.90 1.64
N ASN A 235 -12.82 -34.40 0.84
CA ASN A 235 -12.55 -35.31 -0.28
C ASN A 235 -11.67 -34.68 -1.37
N ILE A 236 -11.76 -33.36 -1.59
CA ILE A 236 -10.90 -32.62 -2.52
C ILE A 236 -9.63 -32.04 -1.86
N HIS A 237 -9.28 -32.53 -0.66
CA HIS A 237 -8.11 -32.12 0.12
C HIS A 237 -8.07 -30.62 0.50
N GLN A 238 -9.21 -29.94 0.52
CA GLN A 238 -9.33 -28.57 1.06
C GLN A 238 -9.56 -28.59 2.58
N TYR A 239 -8.66 -29.26 3.31
CA TYR A 239 -8.80 -29.55 4.73
C TYR A 239 -9.07 -28.31 5.60
N ASP A 240 -8.45 -27.18 5.30
CA ASP A 240 -8.65 -25.94 6.07
C ASP A 240 -10.09 -25.43 6.02
N LYS A 241 -10.74 -25.52 4.85
CA LYS A 241 -12.13 -25.09 4.70
C LYS A 241 -13.08 -26.13 5.30
N ALA A 242 -12.79 -27.41 5.10
CA ALA A 242 -13.55 -28.51 5.69
C ALA A 242 -13.59 -28.40 7.22
N ILE A 243 -12.43 -28.20 7.87
CA ILE A 243 -12.33 -28.06 9.33
C ILE A 243 -13.17 -26.88 9.85
N LYS A 244 -13.16 -25.74 9.14
CA LYS A 244 -13.98 -24.57 9.51
C LYS A 244 -15.48 -24.89 9.48
N LEU A 245 -15.96 -25.54 8.41
CA LEU A 245 -17.36 -25.94 8.32
C LEU A 245 -17.73 -26.99 9.38
N TYR A 246 -16.84 -27.96 9.66
CA TYR A 246 -17.07 -28.90 10.76
C TYR A 246 -17.17 -28.19 12.12
N LEU A 247 -16.35 -27.17 12.39
CA LEU A 247 -16.46 -26.38 13.62
C LEU A 247 -17.78 -25.62 13.71
N GLU A 248 -18.25 -25.07 12.59
CA GLU A 248 -19.55 -24.40 12.50
C GLU A 248 -20.71 -25.38 12.76
N GLY A 249 -20.71 -26.54 12.11
CA GLY A 249 -21.70 -27.59 12.35
C GLY A 249 -21.68 -28.11 13.79
N ALA A 250 -20.50 -28.28 14.39
CA ALA A 250 -20.37 -28.64 15.81
C ALA A 250 -20.99 -27.58 16.73
N SER A 251 -20.80 -26.29 16.42
CA SER A 251 -21.37 -25.19 17.20
C SER A 251 -22.90 -25.16 17.15
N LEU A 252 -23.50 -25.53 16.02
CA LEU A 252 -24.96 -25.67 15.89
C LEU A 252 -25.48 -26.85 16.73
N PHE A 253 -24.78 -27.98 16.74
CA PHE A 253 -25.13 -29.09 17.63
C PHE A 253 -24.98 -28.77 19.11
N ASP A 254 -23.97 -27.98 19.49
CA ASP A 254 -23.81 -27.51 20.87
C ASP A 254 -24.94 -26.56 21.27
N GLN A 255 -25.43 -25.70 20.35
CA GLN A 255 -26.57 -24.81 20.61
C GLN A 255 -27.87 -25.56 20.91
N ILE A 256 -28.10 -26.69 20.24
CA ILE A 256 -29.28 -27.56 20.51
C ILE A 256 -29.04 -28.60 21.61
N GLY A 257 -27.85 -28.62 22.23
CA GLY A 257 -27.52 -29.52 23.33
C GLY A 257 -27.18 -30.96 22.92
N TRP A 258 -26.93 -31.22 21.64
CA TRP A 258 -26.58 -32.53 21.08
C TRP A 258 -25.08 -32.82 21.22
N LYS A 259 -24.65 -33.02 22.46
CA LYS A 259 -23.23 -33.16 22.84
C LYS A 259 -22.53 -34.36 22.20
N ASN A 260 -23.26 -35.44 21.90
CA ASN A 260 -22.68 -36.64 21.30
C ASN A 260 -22.27 -36.40 19.84
N GLU A 261 -23.12 -35.71 19.08
CA GLU A 261 -22.91 -35.35 17.69
C GLU A 261 -21.79 -34.32 17.57
N SER A 262 -21.81 -33.29 18.40
CA SER A 262 -20.68 -32.35 18.53
C SER A 262 -19.37 -33.08 18.81
N LYS A 263 -19.35 -34.03 19.76
CA LYS A 263 -18.15 -34.83 20.06
C LYS A 263 -17.66 -35.65 18.86
N LYS A 264 -18.55 -36.32 18.11
CA LYS A 264 -18.20 -37.06 16.89
C LYS A 264 -17.58 -36.14 15.82
N ILE A 265 -18.08 -34.92 15.69
CA ILE A 265 -17.53 -33.94 14.75
C ILE A 265 -16.14 -33.48 15.19
N HIS A 266 -15.92 -33.22 16.48
CA HIS A 266 -14.59 -32.90 17.01
C HIS A 266 -13.58 -34.03 16.79
N GLU A 267 -13.99 -35.30 16.96
CA GLU A 267 -13.16 -36.46 16.62
C GLU A 267 -12.83 -36.49 15.12
N THR A 268 -13.80 -36.15 14.27
CA THR A 268 -13.62 -36.03 12.81
C THR A 268 -12.65 -34.89 12.46
N ILE A 269 -12.76 -33.73 13.12
CA ILE A 269 -11.81 -32.60 12.95
C ILE A 269 -10.39 -33.04 13.29
N SER A 270 -10.21 -33.70 14.44
CA SER A 270 -8.89 -34.21 14.85
C SER A 270 -8.32 -35.23 13.86
N TYR A 271 -9.17 -36.08 13.27
CA TYR A 271 -8.77 -36.97 12.19
C TYR A 271 -8.35 -36.19 10.93
N MET A 272 -9.12 -35.19 10.51
CA MET A 272 -8.83 -34.36 9.34
C MET A 272 -7.53 -33.55 9.49
N GLU A 273 -7.21 -33.07 10.70
CA GLU A 273 -5.94 -32.40 10.98
C GLU A 273 -4.74 -33.35 10.80
N LYS A 274 -4.88 -34.61 11.19
CA LYS A 274 -3.85 -35.64 10.97
C LYS A 274 -3.69 -35.95 9.48
N GLU A 275 -4.79 -36.08 8.74
CA GLU A 275 -4.75 -36.30 7.29
C GLU A 275 -4.16 -35.10 6.54
N LYS A 276 -4.51 -33.87 6.93
CA LYS A 276 -3.88 -32.65 6.41
C LYS A 276 -2.36 -32.67 6.59
N ALA A 277 -1.88 -33.05 7.77
CA ALA A 277 -0.44 -33.13 8.06
C ALA A 277 0.25 -34.19 7.19
N LYS A 278 -0.36 -35.37 7.02
CA LYS A 278 0.17 -36.42 6.13
C LYS A 278 0.21 -35.97 4.67
N HIS A 279 -0.86 -35.33 4.20
CA HIS A 279 -0.92 -34.84 2.82
C HIS A 279 0.13 -33.76 2.56
N LEU A 280 0.35 -32.85 3.51
CA LEU A 280 1.41 -31.84 3.41
C LEU A 280 2.81 -32.47 3.35
N GLN A 281 3.09 -33.47 4.20
CA GLN A 281 4.34 -34.23 4.16
C GLN A 281 4.53 -34.95 2.82
N GLU A 282 3.45 -35.49 2.25
CA GLU A 282 3.52 -36.16 0.94
C GLU A 282 3.77 -35.15 -0.19
N ILE A 283 3.11 -34.00 -0.18
CA ILE A 283 3.41 -32.89 -1.13
C ILE A 283 4.89 -32.48 -1.01
N GLU A 284 5.42 -32.35 0.20
CA GLU A 284 6.83 -32.01 0.40
C GLU A 284 7.77 -33.10 -0.13
N ARG A 285 7.43 -34.38 0.06
CA ARG A 285 8.16 -35.51 -0.52
C ARG A 285 8.12 -35.50 -2.04
N ILE A 286 6.96 -35.27 -2.64
CA ILE A 286 6.78 -35.15 -4.09
C ILE A 286 7.63 -33.98 -4.59
N ARG A 287 7.54 -32.80 -3.99
CA ARG A 287 8.38 -31.64 -4.38
C ARG A 287 9.86 -31.92 -4.22
N ALA A 288 10.27 -32.63 -3.17
CA ALA A 288 11.66 -33.02 -2.98
C ALA A 288 12.11 -34.05 -4.03
N GLN A 289 11.25 -34.99 -4.40
CA GLN A 289 11.50 -35.95 -5.47
C GLN A 289 11.51 -35.28 -6.84
N GLU A 290 10.57 -34.40 -7.16
CA GLU A 290 10.55 -33.57 -8.37
C GLU A 290 11.79 -32.70 -8.44
N LYS A 291 12.23 -32.10 -7.34
CA LYS A 291 13.49 -31.34 -7.29
C LYS A 291 14.68 -32.25 -7.57
N LYS A 292 14.71 -33.46 -7.01
CA LYS A 292 15.76 -34.46 -7.31
C LYS A 292 15.69 -34.95 -8.75
N ILE A 293 14.51 -35.18 -9.32
CA ILE A 293 14.29 -35.57 -10.72
C ILE A 293 14.69 -34.42 -11.64
N LEU A 294 14.36 -33.17 -11.31
CA LEU A 294 14.77 -31.98 -12.06
C LEU A 294 16.28 -31.79 -12.01
N GLU A 295 16.91 -32.02 -10.86
CA GLU A 295 18.37 -31.97 -10.70
C GLU A 295 19.05 -33.14 -11.44
N GLN A 296 18.45 -34.34 -11.42
CA GLN A 296 18.89 -35.50 -12.18
C GLN A 296 18.58 -35.40 -13.68
N GLN A 297 17.60 -34.60 -14.11
CA GLN A 297 17.33 -34.27 -15.53
C GLN A 297 18.19 -33.11 -16.03
N LYS A 298 18.63 -32.20 -15.14
CA LYS A 298 19.64 -31.18 -15.45
C LYS A 298 21.01 -31.79 -15.70
N LYS A 299 21.37 -32.89 -15.04
CA LYS A 299 22.67 -33.57 -15.22
C LYS A 299 22.90 -34.18 -16.61
N PRO A 300 21.91 -34.78 -17.31
CA PRO A 300 22.08 -35.28 -18.68
C PRO A 300 21.59 -34.31 -19.77
N LYS A 301 20.70 -33.34 -19.50
CA LYS A 301 20.37 -32.27 -20.48
C LYS A 301 21.47 -31.21 -20.65
N LEU A 302 22.48 -31.22 -19.78
CA LEU A 302 23.74 -30.49 -19.94
C LEU A 302 24.75 -31.20 -20.86
N VAL A 303 24.44 -32.38 -21.42
CA VAL A 303 25.35 -33.10 -22.32
C VAL A 303 24.86 -33.09 -23.77
N GLU A 304 23.56 -32.98 -24.04
CA GLU A 304 23.04 -33.03 -25.43
C GLU A 304 22.57 -31.66 -25.98
N ASN A 305 22.07 -30.75 -25.12
CA ASN A 305 21.78 -29.35 -25.53
C ASN A 305 22.95 -28.39 -25.30
N ALA A 306 23.94 -28.78 -24.48
CA ALA A 306 25.20 -28.04 -24.39
C ALA A 306 26.00 -28.16 -25.69
N VAL A 307 26.00 -29.29 -26.40
CA VAL A 307 26.78 -29.42 -27.65
C VAL A 307 26.28 -28.49 -28.76
N VAL A 308 24.98 -28.16 -28.80
CA VAL A 308 24.41 -27.24 -29.81
C VAL A 308 24.48 -25.77 -29.36
N GLN A 309 24.14 -25.45 -28.10
CA GLN A 309 24.25 -24.06 -27.59
C GLN A 309 25.69 -23.63 -27.28
N GLU A 310 26.58 -24.52 -26.87
CA GLU A 310 28.01 -24.25 -26.71
C GLU A 310 28.68 -24.07 -28.08
N GLY A 311 28.19 -24.73 -29.14
CA GLY A 311 28.55 -24.44 -30.52
C GLY A 311 28.20 -23.00 -30.93
N GLU A 312 26.96 -22.57 -30.69
CA GLU A 312 26.50 -21.21 -31.02
C GLU A 312 27.13 -20.14 -30.12
N ILE A 313 27.33 -20.41 -28.82
CA ILE A 313 27.99 -19.48 -27.89
C ILE A 313 29.49 -19.40 -28.19
N ASN A 314 30.16 -20.51 -28.49
CA ASN A 314 31.57 -20.49 -28.89
C ASN A 314 31.76 -19.86 -30.26
N GLN A 315 30.82 -20.05 -31.19
CA GLN A 315 30.84 -19.37 -32.48
C GLN A 315 30.61 -17.86 -32.30
N ALA A 316 29.62 -17.44 -31.50
CA ALA A 316 29.39 -16.02 -31.21
C ALA A 316 30.56 -15.38 -30.44
N GLN A 317 31.19 -16.11 -29.53
CA GLN A 317 32.40 -15.66 -28.83
C GLN A 317 33.60 -15.62 -29.77
N ALA A 318 33.77 -16.59 -30.66
CA ALA A 318 34.82 -16.62 -31.67
C ALA A 318 34.64 -15.48 -32.68
N GLU A 319 33.40 -15.20 -33.11
CA GLU A 319 33.07 -14.07 -33.98
C GLU A 319 33.30 -12.74 -33.27
N LYS A 320 32.91 -12.61 -32.00
CA LYS A 320 33.18 -11.41 -31.19
C LYS A 320 34.69 -11.20 -30.97
N MET A 321 35.43 -12.28 -30.73
CA MET A 321 36.90 -12.24 -30.61
C MET A 321 37.57 -11.96 -31.97
N ALA A 322 37.04 -12.48 -33.07
CA ALA A 322 37.51 -12.19 -34.42
C ALA A 322 37.26 -10.73 -34.80
N GLN A 323 36.07 -10.19 -34.49
CA GLN A 323 35.75 -8.77 -34.68
C GLN A 323 36.64 -7.86 -33.81
N LEU A 324 36.90 -8.26 -32.57
CA LEU A 324 37.77 -7.52 -31.67
C LEU A 324 39.23 -7.58 -32.14
N ASN A 325 39.69 -8.72 -32.65
CA ASN A 325 41.01 -8.86 -33.25
C ASN A 325 41.14 -8.09 -34.57
N ALA A 326 40.11 -8.08 -35.41
CA ALA A 326 40.06 -7.28 -36.63
C ALA A 326 40.15 -5.79 -36.31
N LYS A 327 39.36 -5.29 -35.34
CA LYS A 327 39.45 -3.91 -34.87
C LYS A 327 40.83 -3.56 -34.30
N LYS A 328 41.45 -4.48 -33.54
CA LYS A 328 42.82 -4.29 -33.04
C LYS A 328 43.84 -4.21 -34.19
N GLN A 329 43.71 -5.05 -35.21
CA GLN A 329 44.58 -5.00 -36.38
C GLN A 329 44.40 -3.71 -37.19
N GLU A 330 43.16 -3.26 -37.39
CA GLU A 330 42.85 -1.97 -38.01
C GLU A 330 43.46 -0.81 -37.21
N ASP A 331 43.30 -0.80 -35.89
CA ASP A 331 43.87 0.23 -35.03
C ASP A 331 45.40 0.20 -35.01
N GLU A 332 46.02 -0.99 -35.12
CA GLU A 332 47.47 -1.12 -35.23
C GLU A 332 47.99 -0.60 -36.58
N GLN A 333 47.33 -0.93 -37.68
CA GLN A 333 47.65 -0.39 -39.00
C GLN A 333 47.49 1.13 -39.03
N PHE A 334 46.42 1.65 -38.43
CA PHE A 334 46.20 3.08 -38.30
C PHE A 334 47.30 3.75 -37.47
N ARG A 335 47.72 3.17 -36.34
CA ARG A 335 48.86 3.67 -35.55
C ARG A 335 50.15 3.72 -36.37
N LYS A 336 50.44 2.68 -37.16
CA LYS A 336 51.62 2.65 -38.04
C LYS A 336 51.56 3.77 -39.07
N GLN A 337 50.42 3.98 -39.73
CA GLN A 337 50.24 5.07 -40.69
C GLN A 337 50.48 6.44 -40.06
N ILE A 338 49.91 6.70 -38.88
CA ILE A 338 50.10 7.97 -38.17
C ILE A 338 51.56 8.17 -37.77
N SER A 339 52.23 7.11 -37.31
CA SER A 339 53.66 7.15 -36.97
C SER A 339 54.54 7.45 -38.19
N GLU A 340 54.27 6.82 -39.33
CA GLU A 340 55.00 7.07 -40.58
C GLU A 340 54.83 8.51 -41.09
N MET A 341 53.60 9.04 -41.03
CA MET A 341 53.33 10.44 -41.39
C MET A 341 54.09 11.41 -40.47
N ALA A 342 54.07 11.17 -39.15
CA ALA A 342 54.78 12.00 -38.18
C ALA A 342 56.30 11.95 -38.41
N ASN A 343 56.87 10.75 -38.61
CA ASN A 343 58.30 10.57 -38.89
C ASN A 343 58.72 11.28 -40.19
N THR A 344 57.87 11.25 -41.21
CA THR A 344 58.11 11.95 -42.47
C THR A 344 58.13 13.46 -42.27
N ALA A 345 57.18 14.01 -41.51
CA ALA A 345 57.12 15.43 -41.18
C ALA A 345 58.36 15.89 -40.39
N GLU A 346 58.79 15.12 -39.39
CA GLU A 346 59.98 15.40 -38.60
C GLU A 346 61.27 15.33 -39.41
N LYS A 347 61.38 14.33 -40.30
CA LYS A 347 62.54 14.19 -41.20
C LYS A 347 62.65 15.39 -42.14
N LEU A 348 61.54 15.81 -42.76
CA LEU A 348 61.49 17.00 -43.62
C LEU A 348 61.93 18.26 -42.88
N ALA A 349 61.41 18.48 -41.67
CA ALA A 349 61.79 19.62 -40.85
C ALA A 349 63.28 19.61 -40.48
N ARG A 350 63.82 18.47 -40.05
CA ARG A 350 65.22 18.33 -39.67
C ARG A 350 66.17 18.54 -40.84
N GLU A 351 65.86 17.98 -42.00
CA GLU A 351 66.66 18.16 -43.21
C GLU A 351 66.67 19.63 -43.66
N TYR A 352 65.52 20.30 -43.59
CA TYR A 352 65.40 21.73 -43.86
C TYR A 352 66.27 22.56 -42.91
N ASP A 353 66.19 22.33 -41.59
CA ASP A 353 66.97 23.06 -40.60
C ASP A 353 68.49 22.91 -40.82
N ILE A 354 68.95 21.70 -41.16
CA ILE A 354 70.35 21.43 -41.46
C ILE A 354 70.79 22.18 -42.72
N ASN A 355 69.98 22.13 -43.78
CA ASN A 355 70.29 22.79 -45.04
C ASN A 355 70.27 24.31 -44.87
N MET A 356 69.30 24.86 -44.15
CA MET A 356 69.19 26.29 -43.88
C MET A 356 70.41 26.81 -43.14
N LYS A 357 70.87 26.12 -42.09
CA LYS A 357 72.11 26.48 -41.38
C LYS A 357 73.33 26.47 -42.29
N LYS A 358 73.46 25.49 -43.20
CA LYS A 358 74.57 25.42 -44.17
C LYS A 358 74.52 26.56 -45.19
N VAL A 359 73.33 26.94 -45.63
CA VAL A 359 73.10 27.95 -46.68
C VAL A 359 73.30 29.37 -46.12
N ILE A 360 72.82 29.64 -44.90
CA ILE A 360 73.09 30.89 -44.16
C ILE A 360 74.61 31.09 -43.97
N LYS A 361 75.35 30.05 -43.58
CA LYS A 361 76.83 30.12 -43.48
C LYS A 361 77.53 30.48 -44.79
N LYS A 362 76.90 30.23 -45.93
CA LYS A 362 77.42 30.54 -47.27
C LYS A 362 76.88 31.87 -47.82
N GLY A 363 76.08 32.62 -47.05
CA GLY A 363 75.47 33.87 -47.48
C GLY A 363 74.43 33.72 -48.60
N LYS A 364 73.89 32.51 -48.80
CA LYS A 364 72.81 32.25 -49.77
C LYS A 364 71.49 32.04 -49.02
N LEU A 365 70.36 32.22 -49.70
CA LEU A 365 69.03 31.89 -49.19
C LEU A 365 68.51 30.61 -49.85
N ILE A 366 67.79 29.76 -49.11
CA ILE A 366 67.03 28.64 -49.71
C ILE A 366 65.74 29.22 -50.28
N GLU A 367 65.40 28.93 -51.54
CA GLU A 367 64.25 29.53 -52.20
C GLU A 367 62.91 29.10 -51.59
N GLU A 368 62.75 27.83 -51.20
CA GLU A 368 61.49 27.27 -50.72
C GLU A 368 61.54 26.93 -49.22
N CYS A 369 60.51 27.33 -48.47
CA CYS A 369 60.35 26.98 -47.07
C CYS A 369 59.51 25.70 -46.94
N ILE A 370 60.00 24.69 -46.22
CA ILE A 370 59.37 23.37 -46.10
C ILE A 370 58.33 23.28 -44.98
N TYR A 371 58.33 24.22 -44.02
CA TYR A 371 57.40 24.20 -42.88
C TYR A 371 55.90 24.19 -43.25
N PRO A 372 55.40 24.87 -44.32
CA PRO A 372 54.00 24.75 -44.73
C PRO A 372 53.58 23.32 -45.04
N ARG A 373 54.46 22.56 -45.71
CA ARG A 373 54.23 21.14 -46.01
C ARG A 373 54.22 20.28 -44.74
N VAL A 374 55.11 20.57 -43.79
CA VAL A 374 55.15 19.88 -42.49
C VAL A 374 53.86 20.14 -41.69
N ILE A 375 53.38 21.40 -41.68
CA ILE A 375 52.11 21.78 -41.04
C ILE A 375 50.95 21.00 -41.65
N GLN A 376 50.87 20.92 -42.98
CA GLN A 376 49.82 20.17 -43.69
C GLN A 376 49.81 18.69 -43.29
N ILE A 377 50.98 18.04 -43.20
CA ILE A 377 51.06 16.63 -42.76
C ILE A 377 50.50 16.46 -41.34
N TYR A 378 50.81 17.38 -40.41
CA TYR A 378 50.26 17.31 -39.06
C TYR A 378 48.78 17.66 -38.98
N GLU A 379 48.26 18.54 -39.85
CA GLU A 379 46.82 18.81 -39.98
C GLU A 379 46.07 17.57 -40.48
N ASP A 380 46.62 16.85 -41.46
CA ASP A 380 46.07 15.59 -41.95
C ASP A 380 46.09 14.49 -40.87
N ILE A 381 47.20 14.37 -40.12
CA ILE A 381 47.29 13.46 -38.97
C ILE A 381 46.21 13.80 -37.94
N ARG A 382 46.11 15.08 -37.55
CA ARG A 382 45.16 15.56 -36.55
C ARG A 382 43.72 15.21 -36.96
N LYS A 383 43.35 15.49 -38.20
CA LYS A 383 42.01 15.19 -38.72
C LYS A 383 41.71 13.69 -38.67
N LYS A 384 42.66 12.84 -39.10
CA LYS A 384 42.51 11.37 -39.04
C LYS A 384 42.30 10.86 -37.61
N VAL A 385 43.05 11.38 -36.63
CA VAL A 385 42.89 10.94 -35.23
C VAL A 385 41.61 11.48 -34.59
N GLU A 386 41.16 12.69 -34.95
CA GLU A 386 39.86 13.24 -34.52
C GLU A 386 38.69 12.41 -35.07
N GLU A 387 38.72 12.01 -36.34
CA GLU A 387 37.71 11.14 -36.97
C GLU A 387 37.60 9.77 -36.27
N ARG A 388 38.67 9.32 -35.60
CA ARG A 388 38.71 8.07 -34.80
C ARG A 388 38.37 8.28 -33.32
N GLY A 389 38.12 9.52 -32.89
CA GLY A 389 37.82 9.88 -31.50
C GLY A 389 39.05 9.93 -30.56
N TRP A 390 40.27 9.99 -31.10
CA TRP A 390 41.51 10.01 -30.32
C TRP A 390 41.91 11.46 -29.99
N MET A 391 41.12 12.08 -29.11
CA MET A 391 41.19 13.53 -28.83
C MET A 391 42.50 13.96 -28.15
N ASP A 392 43.06 13.12 -27.28
CA ASP A 392 44.34 13.41 -26.62
C ASP A 392 45.48 13.50 -27.64
N GLN A 393 45.52 12.56 -28.59
CA GLN A 393 46.48 12.56 -29.68
C GLN A 393 46.26 13.76 -30.60
N ALA A 394 45.01 14.13 -30.89
CA ALA A 394 44.70 15.33 -31.66
C ALA A 394 45.24 16.62 -31.01
N ALA A 395 45.16 16.71 -29.68
CA ALA A 395 45.72 17.84 -28.91
C ALA A 395 47.25 17.89 -28.99
N ILE A 396 47.93 16.73 -28.94
CA ILE A 396 49.38 16.64 -29.13
C ILE A 396 49.76 17.16 -30.53
N TYR A 397 49.07 16.74 -31.59
CA TYR A 397 49.37 17.20 -32.95
C TYR A 397 49.00 18.66 -33.18
N SER A 398 47.98 19.19 -32.52
CA SER A 398 47.68 20.63 -32.50
C SER A 398 48.84 21.47 -31.96
N THR A 399 49.51 20.97 -30.92
CA THR A 399 50.71 21.61 -30.36
C THR A 399 51.88 21.58 -31.36
N HIS A 400 52.05 20.48 -32.11
CA HIS A 400 53.05 20.40 -33.18
C HIS A 400 52.76 21.37 -34.33
N ILE A 401 51.49 21.48 -34.76
CA ILE A 401 51.06 22.46 -35.77
C ILE A 401 51.43 23.88 -35.33
N LYS A 402 51.12 24.24 -34.07
CA LYS A 402 51.48 25.55 -33.50
C LYS A 402 52.99 25.78 -33.53
N LYS A 403 53.78 24.81 -33.04
CA LYS A 403 55.25 24.88 -33.06
C LYS A 403 55.81 25.15 -34.47
N TYR A 404 55.29 24.47 -35.50
CA TYR A 404 55.78 24.65 -36.86
C TYR A 404 55.27 25.95 -37.52
N ARG A 405 54.11 26.48 -37.13
CA ARG A 405 53.67 27.84 -37.52
C ARG A 405 54.61 28.90 -36.94
N ASP A 406 55.00 28.77 -35.68
CA ASP A 406 55.96 29.68 -35.05
C ASP A 406 57.34 29.62 -35.75
N LEU A 407 57.78 28.43 -36.17
CA LEU A 407 59.01 28.27 -36.95
C LEU A 407 58.91 28.89 -38.35
N LEU A 408 57.77 28.74 -39.03
CA LEU A 408 57.50 29.40 -40.31
C LEU A 408 57.55 30.92 -40.19
N GLU A 409 56.98 31.51 -39.13
CA GLU A 409 57.09 32.95 -38.89
C GLU A 409 58.53 33.40 -38.66
N LYS A 410 59.32 32.64 -37.89
CA LYS A 410 60.74 32.93 -37.67
C LYS A 410 61.53 32.86 -38.99
N ASP A 411 61.27 31.86 -39.81
CA ASP A 411 61.87 31.71 -41.14
C ASP A 411 61.56 32.92 -42.03
N ASN A 412 60.30 33.36 -42.07
CA ASN A 412 59.89 34.55 -42.81
C ASN A 412 60.62 35.81 -42.34
N ARG A 413 60.81 35.99 -41.03
CA ARG A 413 61.60 37.11 -40.47
C ARG A 413 63.07 37.04 -40.89
N ILE A 414 63.67 35.85 -40.85
CA ILE A 414 65.07 35.65 -41.31
C ILE A 414 65.18 36.01 -42.79
N ARG A 415 64.22 35.58 -43.63
CA ARG A 415 64.19 35.91 -45.05
C ARG A 415 64.06 37.42 -45.30
N GLN A 416 63.28 38.13 -44.50
CA GLN A 416 63.17 39.59 -44.58
C GLN A 416 64.49 40.27 -44.21
N ILE A 417 65.11 39.87 -43.10
CA ILE A 417 66.40 40.41 -42.65
C ILE A 417 67.49 40.20 -43.71
N GLU A 418 67.57 39.01 -44.30
CA GLU A 418 68.56 38.72 -45.34
C GLU A 418 68.28 39.49 -46.64
N LYS A 419 67.01 39.70 -47.01
CA LYS A 419 66.65 40.60 -48.13
C LYS A 419 67.07 42.04 -47.85
N GLU A 420 66.87 42.54 -46.63
CA GLU A 420 67.31 43.87 -46.22
C GLU A 420 68.84 44.00 -46.18
N LYS A 421 69.55 42.99 -45.66
CA LYS A 421 71.02 42.95 -45.68
C LYS A 421 71.54 42.97 -47.12
N ALA A 422 70.95 42.17 -48.01
CA ALA A 422 71.31 42.19 -49.42
C ALA A 422 71.05 43.56 -50.08
N ARG A 423 69.96 44.26 -49.70
CA ARG A 423 69.68 45.61 -50.17
C ARG A 423 70.71 46.62 -49.65
N LYS A 424 70.98 46.62 -48.34
CA LYS A 424 71.98 47.49 -47.70
C LYS A 424 73.39 47.24 -48.23
N GLN A 425 73.75 45.99 -48.51
CA GLN A 425 75.03 45.63 -49.10
C GLN A 425 75.16 46.19 -50.53
N LYS A 426 74.11 46.11 -51.34
CA LYS A 426 74.08 46.75 -52.67
C LYS A 426 74.19 48.28 -52.58
N GLU A 427 73.41 48.90 -51.68
CA GLU A 427 73.49 50.35 -51.41
C GLU A 427 74.91 50.74 -50.96
N TYR A 428 75.55 49.95 -50.10
CA TYR A 428 76.93 50.18 -49.64
C TYR A 428 77.95 50.02 -50.77
N GLU A 429 77.83 48.99 -51.62
CA GLU A 429 78.67 48.81 -52.80
C GLU A 429 78.50 49.94 -53.82
N GLU A 430 77.27 50.46 -53.98
CA GLU A 430 76.99 51.66 -54.77
C GLU A 430 77.61 52.92 -54.15
N LEU A 431 77.54 53.09 -52.83
CA LEU A 431 78.17 54.20 -52.11
C LEU A 431 79.71 54.13 -52.16
N GLN A 432 80.31 52.93 -52.02
CA GLN A 432 81.75 52.72 -52.17
C GLN A 432 82.24 53.02 -53.59
N ARG A 433 81.39 52.82 -54.61
CA ARG A 433 81.70 53.27 -55.98
C ARG A 433 81.71 54.81 -56.11
N VAL A 434 81.16 55.54 -55.15
CA VAL A 434 80.92 57.00 -55.27
C VAL A 434 81.93 57.89 -54.53
N LYS A 435 82.75 57.46 -53.54
CA LYS A 435 83.75 58.38 -52.91
C LYS A 435 84.93 57.73 -52.15
N LYS A 436 86.15 58.24 -52.41
CA LYS A 436 87.40 58.11 -51.60
C LYS A 436 87.31 58.99 -50.33
N PRO A 437 88.13 58.72 -49.29
CA PRO A 437 87.77 58.91 -47.88
C PRO A 437 88.05 60.31 -47.34
N GLU A 438 87.23 60.75 -46.38
CA GLU A 438 87.52 61.88 -45.50
C GLU A 438 87.32 61.43 -44.04
N ILE A 439 88.41 61.53 -43.29
CA ILE A 439 88.63 61.05 -41.92
C ILE A 439 87.93 62.01 -40.94
N LEU A 440 87.18 61.49 -39.96
CA LEU A 440 86.76 62.30 -38.80
C LEU A 440 86.70 61.52 -37.48
N ASN A 441 87.74 61.78 -36.70
CA ASN A 441 87.88 61.90 -35.25
C ASN A 441 87.24 60.86 -34.31
N ASP A 442 88.16 60.06 -33.78
CA ASP A 442 88.09 58.94 -32.87
C ASP A 442 88.51 59.38 -31.46
N SER A 443 87.55 59.57 -30.56
CA SER A 443 87.81 59.76 -29.12
C SER A 443 86.65 59.30 -28.22
N ARG A 444 85.52 58.87 -28.79
CA ARG A 444 84.33 58.42 -28.06
C ARG A 444 84.13 56.89 -28.11
N ILE A 445 84.86 56.21 -29.00
CA ILE A 445 84.74 54.76 -29.26
C ILE A 445 85.54 53.94 -28.24
N GLU A 446 86.69 54.45 -27.76
CA GLU A 446 87.52 53.74 -26.78
C GLU A 446 86.87 53.62 -25.39
N TYR A 447 85.99 54.56 -25.01
CA TYR A 447 85.27 54.47 -23.72
C TYR A 447 84.12 53.46 -23.77
N VAL A 448 83.46 53.35 -24.93
CA VAL A 448 82.35 52.39 -25.15
C VAL A 448 82.88 50.96 -25.20
N HIS A 449 84.01 50.71 -25.86
CA HIS A 449 84.62 49.37 -25.89
C HIS A 449 85.12 48.90 -24.53
N LYS A 450 85.70 49.78 -23.70
CA LYS A 450 86.08 49.41 -22.31
C LYS A 450 84.88 49.12 -21.42
N GLU A 451 83.72 49.69 -21.71
CA GLU A 451 82.48 49.42 -20.98
C GLU A 451 81.82 48.12 -21.45
N GLU A 452 81.91 47.80 -22.74
CA GLU A 452 81.49 46.53 -23.32
C GLU A 452 82.32 45.35 -22.78
N GLU A 453 83.66 45.46 -22.75
CA GLU A 453 84.54 44.41 -22.20
C GLU A 453 84.22 44.12 -20.72
N ARG A 454 84.02 45.16 -19.90
CA ARG A 454 83.60 44.99 -18.49
C ARG A 454 82.22 44.36 -18.35
N ASN A 455 81.31 44.62 -19.28
CA ASN A 455 79.99 44.01 -19.28
C ASN A 455 80.03 42.54 -19.71
N GLU A 456 80.94 42.17 -20.62
CA GLU A 456 81.21 40.77 -20.96
C GLU A 456 81.81 40.00 -19.78
N GLU A 457 82.82 40.55 -19.10
CA GLU A 457 83.41 39.92 -17.92
C GLU A 457 82.37 39.62 -16.82
N ILE A 458 81.41 40.53 -16.62
CA ILE A 458 80.36 40.33 -15.61
C ILE A 458 79.34 39.29 -16.06
N LYS A 459 79.03 39.23 -17.36
CA LYS A 459 78.18 38.16 -17.91
C LYS A 459 78.81 36.79 -17.71
N ASP A 460 80.11 36.65 -17.97
CA ASP A 460 80.86 35.42 -17.74
C ASP A 460 80.85 35.02 -16.26
N GLN A 461 81.01 35.99 -15.35
CA GLN A 461 80.92 35.74 -13.91
C GLN A 461 79.51 35.30 -13.48
N ILE A 462 78.47 35.94 -14.02
CA ILE A 462 77.07 35.57 -13.77
C ILE A 462 76.81 34.14 -14.25
N GLU A 463 77.24 33.79 -15.46
CA GLU A 463 77.07 32.47 -16.04
C GLU A 463 77.81 31.40 -15.22
N PHE A 464 79.06 31.66 -14.84
CA PHE A 464 79.84 30.76 -13.98
C PHE A 464 79.14 30.51 -12.64
N MET A 465 78.63 31.56 -11.98
CA MET A 465 77.92 31.43 -10.71
C MET A 465 76.60 30.67 -10.86
N ALA A 466 75.86 30.89 -11.96
CA ALA A 466 74.62 30.18 -12.25
C ALA A 466 74.90 28.67 -12.42
N ASN A 467 75.88 28.33 -13.25
CA ASN A 467 76.29 26.94 -13.48
C ASN A 467 76.71 26.24 -12.18
N LYS A 468 77.46 26.94 -11.32
CA LYS A 468 77.86 26.42 -10.00
C LYS A 468 76.66 26.17 -9.08
N ALA A 469 75.66 27.08 -9.08
CA ALA A 469 74.44 26.93 -8.30
C ALA A 469 73.61 25.72 -8.77
N GLU A 470 73.49 25.53 -10.09
CA GLU A 470 72.78 24.39 -10.66
C GLU A 470 73.46 23.05 -10.39
N GLN A 471 74.80 23.01 -10.47
CA GLN A 471 75.56 21.81 -10.14
C GLN A 471 75.37 21.44 -8.66
N MET A 472 75.47 22.42 -7.76
CA MET A 472 75.25 22.23 -6.33
C MET A 472 73.84 21.69 -6.02
N ALA A 473 72.81 22.24 -6.68
CA ALA A 473 71.44 21.76 -6.53
C ALA A 473 71.28 20.31 -7.01
N ARG A 474 71.83 19.96 -8.18
CA ARG A 474 71.75 18.61 -8.76
C ARG A 474 72.45 17.57 -7.89
N ASP A 475 73.66 17.88 -7.43
CA ASP A 475 74.43 16.99 -6.58
C ASP A 475 73.72 16.75 -5.25
N TYR A 476 73.16 17.81 -4.67
CA TYR A 476 72.38 17.74 -3.44
C TYR A 476 71.10 16.92 -3.60
N GLU A 477 70.30 17.15 -4.65
CA GLU A 477 69.07 16.40 -4.92
C GLU A 477 69.35 14.89 -5.07
N SER A 478 70.46 14.52 -5.71
CA SER A 478 70.89 13.13 -5.85
C SER A 478 71.24 12.49 -4.50
N GLN A 479 71.98 13.22 -3.65
CA GLN A 479 72.34 12.76 -2.31
C GLN A 479 71.11 12.67 -1.40
N PHE A 480 70.24 13.67 -1.42
CA PHE A 480 69.02 13.71 -0.61
C PHE A 480 68.05 12.57 -0.95
N LYS A 481 67.88 12.23 -2.24
CA LYS A 481 67.09 11.07 -2.65
C LYS A 481 67.65 9.74 -2.15
N LYS A 482 68.97 9.60 -2.05
CA LYS A 482 69.61 8.40 -1.47
C LYS A 482 69.43 8.36 0.05
N ALA A 483 69.58 9.51 0.69
CA ALA A 483 69.41 9.70 2.13
C ALA A 483 67.98 9.31 2.59
N ILE A 484 66.95 9.77 1.86
CA ILE A 484 65.55 9.36 2.09
C ILE A 484 65.38 7.83 2.00
N LYS A 485 65.95 7.18 0.98
CA LYS A 485 65.83 5.72 0.81
C LYS A 485 66.51 4.94 1.94
N GLN A 486 67.52 5.51 2.55
CA GLN A 486 68.28 4.91 3.65
C GLN A 486 67.68 5.25 5.03
N GLY A 487 66.66 6.12 5.09
CA GLY A 487 66.09 6.61 6.34
C GLY A 487 67.02 7.54 7.13
N ASP A 488 68.09 8.03 6.52
CA ASP A 488 69.06 8.93 7.15
C ASP A 488 68.84 10.36 6.63
N LEU A 489 68.12 11.18 7.40
CA LEU A 489 67.88 12.59 7.06
C LEU A 489 68.85 13.55 7.73
N THR A 490 70.03 13.10 8.16
CA THR A 490 71.03 13.97 8.79
C THR A 490 71.76 14.90 7.80
N LEU A 491 71.62 14.66 6.49
CA LEU A 491 72.24 15.47 5.44
C LEU A 491 71.79 16.93 5.55
N GLU A 492 72.69 17.90 5.53
CA GLU A 492 72.35 19.33 5.62
C GLU A 492 71.88 19.89 4.27
N SER A 493 70.80 20.69 4.26
CA SER A 493 70.27 21.29 3.04
C SER A 493 71.25 22.24 2.35
N LYS A 494 71.44 22.06 1.04
CA LYS A 494 72.27 22.96 0.22
C LYS A 494 71.47 24.03 -0.54
N TYR A 495 70.13 23.97 -0.52
CA TYR A 495 69.31 24.99 -1.16
C TYR A 495 69.52 26.42 -0.63
N PRO A 496 69.79 26.67 0.67
CA PRO A 496 70.12 28.02 1.14
C PRO A 496 71.36 28.61 0.44
N ASN A 497 72.37 27.79 0.16
CA ASN A 497 73.58 28.22 -0.54
C ASN A 497 73.28 28.54 -2.02
N VAL A 498 72.46 27.72 -2.68
CA VAL A 498 71.99 27.95 -4.05
C VAL A 498 71.20 29.25 -4.15
N ILE A 499 70.27 29.50 -3.22
CA ILE A 499 69.49 30.74 -3.12
C ILE A 499 70.41 31.96 -2.93
N ASN A 500 71.43 31.85 -2.09
CA ASN A 500 72.40 32.92 -1.86
C ASN A 500 73.23 33.23 -3.12
N ILE A 501 73.63 32.22 -3.89
CA ILE A 501 74.35 32.41 -5.15
C ILE A 501 73.47 33.17 -6.15
N TYR A 502 72.22 32.75 -6.36
CA TYR A 502 71.31 33.46 -7.27
C TYR A 502 70.96 34.87 -6.78
N SER A 503 70.87 35.09 -5.47
CA SER A 503 70.64 36.43 -4.92
C SER A 503 71.81 37.38 -5.22
N ARG A 504 73.06 36.88 -5.19
CA ARG A 504 74.25 37.64 -5.62
C ARG A 504 74.23 37.93 -7.11
N ILE A 505 73.85 36.95 -7.94
CA ILE A 505 73.69 37.15 -9.39
C ILE A 505 72.69 38.26 -9.68
N ILE A 506 71.53 38.28 -9.00
CA ILE A 506 70.52 39.33 -9.17
C ILE A 506 71.08 40.71 -8.80
N ALA A 507 71.89 40.81 -7.74
CA ALA A 507 72.53 42.07 -7.37
C ALA A 507 73.50 42.56 -8.44
N MET A 508 74.37 41.67 -8.96
CA MET A 508 75.31 42.00 -10.05
C MET A 508 74.59 42.41 -11.34
N ALA A 509 73.53 41.69 -11.71
CA ALA A 509 72.73 42.02 -12.89
C ALA A 509 72.04 43.39 -12.76
N LYS A 510 71.47 43.70 -11.59
CA LYS A 510 70.85 45.02 -11.31
C LYS A 510 71.86 46.16 -11.33
N GLU A 511 73.05 45.96 -10.77
CA GLU A 511 74.12 46.96 -10.77
C GLU A 511 74.55 47.34 -12.19
N LYS A 512 74.43 46.41 -13.15
CA LYS A 512 74.80 46.60 -14.56
C LYS A 512 73.64 46.94 -15.49
N GLY A 513 72.43 47.16 -14.95
CA GLY A 513 71.26 47.46 -15.76
C GLY A 513 70.71 46.27 -16.57
N LEU A 514 71.17 45.05 -16.28
CA LEU A 514 70.71 43.80 -16.88
C LEU A 514 69.39 43.35 -16.24
N SER A 515 68.33 44.12 -16.50
CA SER A 515 67.03 43.96 -15.83
C SER A 515 66.32 42.65 -16.20
N GLU A 516 66.49 42.16 -17.43
CA GLU A 516 65.88 40.91 -17.90
C GLU A 516 66.51 39.70 -17.21
N GLU A 517 67.84 39.65 -17.15
CA GLU A 517 68.60 38.60 -16.48
C GLU A 517 68.27 38.56 -14.98
N ALA A 518 68.14 39.73 -14.33
CA ALA A 518 67.75 39.81 -12.93
C ALA A 518 66.37 39.17 -12.67
N VAL A 519 65.40 39.32 -13.59
CA VAL A 519 64.07 38.71 -13.48
C VAL A 519 64.15 37.18 -13.63
N ILE A 520 64.95 36.69 -14.59
CA ILE A 520 65.18 35.26 -14.81
C ILE A 520 65.74 34.62 -13.53
N TYR A 521 66.78 35.21 -12.94
CA TYR A 521 67.40 34.65 -11.74
C TYR A 521 66.53 34.81 -10.48
N SER A 522 65.67 35.84 -10.41
CA SER A 522 64.66 35.96 -9.36
C SER A 522 63.68 34.78 -9.39
N THR A 523 63.33 34.29 -10.58
CA THR A 523 62.48 33.11 -10.73
C THR A 523 63.18 31.85 -10.20
N GLN A 524 64.49 31.72 -10.41
CA GLN A 524 65.28 30.61 -9.85
C GLN A 524 65.33 30.66 -8.31
N VAL A 525 65.49 31.84 -7.71
CA VAL A 525 65.41 32.00 -6.24
C VAL A 525 64.09 31.48 -5.70
N ASN A 526 62.96 31.83 -6.34
CA ASN A 526 61.64 31.36 -5.91
C ASN A 526 61.49 29.84 -6.04
N LYS A 527 61.97 29.26 -7.15
CA LYS A 527 62.00 27.79 -7.34
C LYS A 527 62.75 27.09 -6.20
N TYR A 528 63.94 27.56 -5.84
CA TYR A 528 64.73 26.93 -4.79
C TYR A 528 64.21 27.17 -3.38
N ARG A 529 63.49 28.28 -3.13
CA ARG A 529 62.74 28.48 -1.88
C ARG A 529 61.62 27.45 -1.72
N GLN A 530 60.85 27.20 -2.78
CA GLN A 530 59.81 26.17 -2.76
C GLN A 530 60.37 24.76 -2.54
N LEU A 531 61.55 24.46 -3.13
CA LEU A 531 62.22 23.19 -2.90
C LEU A 531 62.71 23.05 -1.45
N LEU A 532 63.26 24.11 -0.87
CA LEU A 532 63.66 24.15 0.54
C LEU A 532 62.47 23.94 1.49
N GLU A 533 61.33 24.58 1.21
CA GLU A 533 60.10 24.41 2.00
C GLU A 533 59.58 22.97 1.95
N LYS A 534 59.51 22.38 0.73
CA LYS A 534 59.14 20.96 0.57
C LYS A 534 60.08 20.02 1.31
N GLU A 535 61.37 20.33 1.30
CA GLU A 535 62.37 19.56 2.02
C GLU A 535 62.16 19.63 3.54
N ASN A 536 61.90 20.82 4.08
CA ASN A 536 61.62 21.00 5.51
C ASN A 536 60.37 20.22 5.93
N ASN A 537 59.31 20.24 5.10
CA ASN A 537 58.10 19.45 5.37
C ASN A 537 58.39 17.95 5.40
N LEU A 538 59.21 17.44 4.48
CA LEU A 538 59.61 16.03 4.48
C LEU A 538 60.41 15.65 5.73
N ARG A 539 61.31 16.52 6.19
CA ARG A 539 62.07 16.31 7.43
C ARG A 539 61.17 16.29 8.66
N GLU A 540 60.15 17.14 8.68
CA GLU A 540 59.20 17.21 9.79
C GLU A 540 58.33 15.94 9.89
N ILE A 541 57.81 15.46 8.75
CA ILE A 541 57.06 14.20 8.67
C ILE A 541 57.90 13.03 9.20
N GLU A 542 59.18 12.96 8.83
CA GLU A 542 60.02 11.86 9.29
C GLU A 542 60.38 11.97 10.78
N ARG A 543 60.50 13.20 11.31
CA ARG A 543 60.67 13.43 12.75
C ARG A 543 59.44 12.94 13.52
N GLN A 544 58.24 13.25 13.03
CA GLN A 544 56.97 12.77 13.61
C GLN A 544 56.90 11.25 13.62
N LYS A 545 57.22 10.59 12.51
CA LYS A 545 57.27 9.11 12.46
C LYS A 545 58.25 8.53 13.46
N LEU A 546 59.40 9.19 13.68
CA LEU A 546 60.38 8.74 14.65
C LEU A 546 59.89 8.91 16.09
N GLU A 547 59.19 10.01 16.39
CA GLU A 547 58.54 10.25 17.68
C GLU A 547 57.42 9.24 17.93
N GLU A 548 56.55 8.99 16.95
CA GLU A 548 55.51 7.96 17.01
C GLU A 548 56.11 6.58 17.27
N LYS A 549 57.22 6.24 16.59
CA LYS A 549 57.93 4.99 16.81
C LYS A 549 58.49 4.90 18.24
N LYS A 550 59.05 5.99 18.79
CA LYS A 550 59.53 6.03 20.17
C LYS A 550 58.38 5.87 21.18
N ILE A 551 57.26 6.56 20.97
CA ILE A 551 56.06 6.44 21.80
C ILE A 551 55.55 4.99 21.77
N PHE A 552 55.53 4.37 20.59
CA PHE A 552 55.16 2.98 20.41
C PHE A 552 56.11 2.03 21.16
N GLU A 553 57.42 2.21 21.03
CA GLU A 553 58.41 1.41 21.75
C GLU A 553 58.36 1.60 23.28
N GLU A 554 58.10 2.82 23.75
CA GLU A 554 57.88 3.11 25.18
C GLU A 554 56.58 2.47 25.70
N SER A 555 55.51 2.50 24.91
CA SER A 555 54.24 1.83 25.25
C SER A 555 54.41 0.31 25.37
N LEU A 556 55.26 -0.30 24.54
CA LEU A 556 55.60 -1.71 24.62
C LEU A 556 56.41 -2.06 25.89
N LYS A 557 57.26 -1.14 26.38
CA LYS A 557 58.04 -1.35 27.61
C LYS A 557 57.20 -1.25 28.88
N LEU A 558 56.09 -0.51 28.87
CA LEU A 558 55.24 -0.27 30.04
C LEU A 558 54.17 -1.36 30.28
N SER A 559 54.09 -2.42 29.48
CA SER A 559 53.15 -3.53 29.69
C SER A 559 53.77 -4.92 29.47
N PRO A 560 54.71 -5.36 30.33
CA PRO A 560 55.31 -6.69 30.20
C PRO A 560 54.39 -7.87 30.63
N GLU A 561 53.20 -7.64 31.21
CA GLU A 561 52.43 -8.72 31.87
C GLU A 561 50.98 -8.95 31.42
N LYS A 562 50.53 -8.36 30.31
CA LYS A 562 49.21 -8.74 29.74
C LYS A 562 49.40 -9.34 28.35
N SER A 563 49.01 -10.61 28.25
CA SER A 563 49.00 -11.41 27.02
C SER A 563 48.56 -10.56 25.82
N PHE A 564 49.47 -10.41 24.86
CA PHE A 564 49.26 -9.71 23.61
C PHE A 564 48.11 -10.38 22.83
N ASP A 565 46.96 -9.70 22.74
CA ASP A 565 45.83 -10.13 21.94
C ASP A 565 45.95 -9.51 20.52
N PRO A 566 46.37 -10.29 19.50
CA PRO A 566 46.63 -9.77 18.15
C PRO A 566 45.37 -9.22 17.48
N THR A 567 44.20 -9.52 18.01
CA THR A 567 42.90 -9.07 17.48
C THR A 567 42.68 -7.58 17.74
N LYS A 568 43.09 -7.08 18.92
CA LYS A 568 42.97 -5.66 19.27
C LYS A 568 43.92 -4.75 18.49
N VAL A 569 45.09 -5.27 18.13
CA VAL A 569 46.07 -4.52 17.32
C VAL A 569 45.54 -4.30 15.90
N LYS A 570 44.95 -5.33 15.27
CA LYS A 570 44.31 -5.20 13.96
C LYS A 570 43.11 -4.24 13.95
N GLU A 571 42.37 -4.15 15.06
CA GLU A 571 41.28 -3.18 15.18
C GLU A 571 41.79 -1.74 15.34
N LEU A 572 42.89 -1.54 16.06
CA LEU A 572 43.56 -0.24 16.17
C LEU A 572 44.15 0.21 14.82
N GLU A 573 44.83 -0.68 14.09
CA GLU A 573 45.33 -0.40 12.74
C GLU A 573 44.20 -0.04 11.77
N LYS A 574 43.05 -0.74 11.84
CA LYS A 574 41.88 -0.40 11.02
C LYS A 574 41.28 0.96 11.38
N ARG A 575 41.27 1.34 12.67
CA ARG A 575 40.77 2.66 13.10
C ARG A 575 41.69 3.77 12.62
N GLN A 576 43.01 3.61 12.77
CA GLN A 576 43.98 4.60 12.27
C GLN A 576 43.93 4.75 10.75
N MET A 577 43.81 3.65 9.99
CA MET A 577 43.67 3.73 8.53
C MET A 577 42.37 4.42 8.10
N LYS A 578 41.30 4.26 8.88
CA LYS A 578 40.04 4.97 8.63
C LYS A 578 40.14 6.46 8.93
N GLU A 579 40.75 6.83 10.06
CA GLU A 579 40.98 8.25 10.41
C GLU A 579 41.88 8.97 9.40
N LEU A 580 42.95 8.32 8.92
CA LEU A 580 43.80 8.89 7.87
C LEU A 580 43.07 9.03 6.53
N SER A 581 42.21 8.07 6.18
CA SER A 581 41.36 8.17 4.98
C SER A 581 40.34 9.30 5.10
N ASP A 582 39.75 9.48 6.28
CA ASP A 582 38.75 10.53 6.53
C ASP A 582 39.42 11.92 6.56
N GLN A 583 40.65 12.05 7.07
CA GLN A 583 41.44 13.28 6.98
C GLN A 583 41.85 13.62 5.55
N ALA A 584 42.33 12.66 4.76
CA ALA A 584 42.67 12.89 3.35
C ALA A 584 41.45 13.36 2.54
N PHE A 585 40.27 12.81 2.82
CA PHE A 585 39.02 13.23 2.21
C PHE A 585 38.60 14.66 2.61
N GLN A 586 38.80 15.05 3.87
CA GLN A 586 38.54 16.42 4.33
C GLN A 586 39.50 17.45 3.72
N GLU A 587 40.77 17.09 3.51
CA GLU A 587 41.74 17.93 2.81
C GLU A 587 41.40 18.10 1.31
N GLU A 588 40.87 17.06 0.66
CA GLU A 588 40.41 17.12 -0.73
C GLU A 588 39.16 18.00 -0.90
N ILE A 589 38.25 17.99 0.09
CA ILE A 589 37.07 18.89 0.11
C ILE A 589 37.46 20.35 0.32
N THR A 590 38.51 20.62 1.10
CA THR A 590 38.92 22.00 1.41
C THR A 590 39.84 22.62 0.35
N THR A 591 40.32 21.83 -0.61
CA THR A 591 41.14 22.29 -1.74
C THR A 591 40.35 22.48 -3.05
N LEU A 592 39.08 22.07 -3.08
CA LEU A 592 38.08 22.43 -4.11
C LEU A 592 37.37 23.73 -3.74
#